data_AF-B6JZW0-F1
#
_entry.id   AF-B6JZW0-F1
#
_cell.length_a   1.000
_cell.length_b   1.000
_cell.length_c   1.000
_cell.angle_alpha   90.00
_cell.angle_beta   90.00
_cell.angle_gamma   90.00
#
_symmetry.space_group_name_H-M   'P 1'
#
loop_
_entity.id
_entity.type
_entity.pdbx_description
1 polymer ?
#
loop_
_entity_poly.entity_id
_entity_poly.type
_entity_poly.pdbx_seq_one_letter_code
_entity_poly.pdbx_strand_id
1 'polypeptide(L)'
;MMDPFEGRLTFLQLLRRLSASQLSQLKPAQFAVRHRELEEDLYSCIREAMESGTFNMRVNIMYFLETLCDMCRQNNIEGSYVEMIGRDIAKLVGSVVPPGQVGAANAPEVRKVLESMHTKRLLSDEQWEEANAVLQKNAAAQIQDGDSVEKTAVFSREDILRRMEEDRERHKRLRETFWAVDSPEEEWQQTWASLPALNDHDLEKIRDEYAKYKSCTQ
;
A
#
# COMPACT_ATOMS: atom_id res chain seq x y z
N MET A 1 32.00 4.01 1.88
CA MET A 1 31.31 5.27 2.19
C MET A 1 30.98 5.92 0.86
N MET A 2 29.70 6.08 0.55
CA MET A 2 29.24 6.68 -0.70
C MET A 2 29.17 8.20 -0.52
N ASP A 3 29.52 8.96 -1.55
CA ASP A 3 29.40 10.41 -1.51
C ASP A 3 27.91 10.84 -1.51
N PRO A 4 27.49 11.89 -0.77
CA PRO A 4 26.09 12.31 -0.72
C PRO A 4 25.48 12.64 -2.09
N PHE A 5 26.23 13.26 -3.01
CA PHE A 5 25.70 13.59 -4.33
C PHE A 5 25.44 12.33 -5.16
N GLU A 6 26.40 11.40 -5.16
CA GLU A 6 26.25 10.10 -5.83
C GLU A 6 25.08 9.30 -5.23
N GLY A 7 24.97 9.32 -3.90
CA GLY A 7 23.89 8.67 -3.15
C GLY A 7 22.51 9.17 -3.56
N ARG A 8 22.33 10.51 -3.60
CA ARG A 8 21.08 11.14 -4.05
C ARG A 8 20.74 10.78 -5.49
N LEU A 9 21.68 10.90 -6.41
CA LEU A 9 21.44 10.60 -7.83
C LEU A 9 21.02 9.14 -8.03
N THR A 10 21.72 8.21 -7.37
CA THR A 10 21.42 6.78 -7.44
C THR A 10 20.04 6.49 -6.85
N PHE A 11 19.73 7.08 -5.69
CA PHE A 11 18.47 6.83 -5.01
C PHE A 11 17.27 7.39 -5.78
N LEU A 12 17.37 8.60 -6.34
CA LEU A 12 16.32 9.16 -7.21
C LEU A 12 16.05 8.27 -8.43
N GLN A 13 17.08 7.65 -9.02
CA GLN A 13 16.89 6.68 -10.11
C GLN A 13 16.15 5.42 -9.65
N LEU A 14 16.38 4.95 -8.42
CA LEU A 14 15.64 3.83 -7.85
C LEU A 14 14.19 4.21 -7.58
N LEU A 15 13.94 5.38 -6.97
CA LEU A 15 12.60 5.88 -6.72
C LEU A 15 11.79 5.99 -8.02
N ARG A 16 12.38 6.52 -9.10
CA ARG A 16 11.71 6.62 -10.43
C ARG A 16 11.24 5.30 -11.02
N ARG A 17 11.73 4.16 -10.53
CA ARG A 17 11.36 2.80 -10.99
C ARG A 17 10.33 2.13 -10.07
N LEU A 18 9.84 2.82 -9.04
CA LEU A 18 8.81 2.31 -8.16
C LEU A 18 7.52 2.03 -8.94
N SER A 19 6.87 0.94 -8.56
CA SER A 19 5.59 0.47 -9.12
C SER A 19 4.75 -0.16 -8.02
N ALA A 20 3.56 -0.65 -8.36
CA ALA A 20 2.75 -1.49 -7.47
C ALA A 20 3.44 -2.81 -7.03
N SER A 21 4.59 -3.15 -7.64
CA SER A 21 5.33 -4.35 -7.27
C SER A 21 6.12 -4.17 -5.97
N GLN A 22 5.93 -5.05 -4.99
CA GLN A 22 6.72 -5.07 -3.75
C GLN A 22 8.21 -5.28 -4.05
N LEU A 23 8.55 -6.09 -5.05
CA LEU A 23 9.93 -6.27 -5.51
C LEU A 23 10.58 -4.95 -5.97
N SER A 24 9.79 -4.02 -6.53
CA SER A 24 10.31 -2.70 -6.92
C SER A 24 10.66 -1.82 -5.73
N GLN A 25 10.06 -2.08 -4.56
CA GLN A 25 10.26 -1.33 -3.31
C GLN A 25 11.46 -1.85 -2.52
N LEU A 26 11.78 -3.14 -2.61
CA LEU A 26 12.87 -3.77 -1.85
C LEU A 26 14.23 -3.17 -2.15
N LYS A 27 14.57 -2.96 -3.44
CA LYS A 27 15.88 -2.44 -3.84
C LYS A 27 16.17 -1.03 -3.30
N PRO A 28 15.27 -0.02 -3.46
CA PRO A 28 15.47 1.28 -2.82
C PRO A 28 15.49 1.18 -1.30
N ALA A 29 14.70 0.29 -0.67
CA ALA A 29 14.70 0.15 0.79
C ALA A 29 16.05 -0.38 1.29
N GLN A 30 16.59 -1.40 0.63
CA GLN A 30 17.92 -1.95 0.91
C GLN A 30 19.00 -0.91 0.73
N PHE A 31 18.89 -0.09 -0.33
CA PHE A 31 19.84 1.00 -0.56
C PHE A 31 19.82 2.03 0.57
N ALA A 32 18.63 2.45 1.00
CA ALA A 32 18.44 3.44 2.06
C ALA A 32 18.93 2.94 3.44
N VAL A 33 18.67 1.66 3.75
CA VAL A 33 19.15 1.01 4.98
C VAL A 33 20.67 0.79 4.95
N ARG A 34 21.23 0.42 3.80
CA ARG A 34 22.68 0.22 3.64
C ARG A 34 23.48 1.51 3.77
N HIS A 35 22.92 2.64 3.33
CA HIS A 35 23.57 3.95 3.37
C HIS A 35 22.87 4.87 4.39
N ARG A 36 22.70 4.36 5.61
CA ARG A 36 22.05 5.08 6.72
C ARG A 36 22.75 6.40 7.04
N GLU A 37 24.05 6.50 6.80
CA GLU A 37 24.81 7.74 6.98
C GLU A 37 24.28 8.91 6.14
N LEU A 38 23.46 8.63 5.11
CA LEU A 38 22.82 9.61 4.25
C LEU A 38 21.30 9.75 4.53
N GLU A 39 20.78 9.28 5.66
CA GLU A 39 19.33 9.15 5.89
C GLU A 39 18.53 10.44 5.70
N GLU A 40 19.06 11.59 6.15
CA GLU A 40 18.42 12.91 5.97
C GLU A 40 18.37 13.35 4.49
N ASP A 41 19.46 13.10 3.75
CA ASP A 41 19.55 13.41 2.32
C ASP A 41 18.63 12.51 1.50
N LEU A 42 18.63 11.21 1.78
CA LEU A 42 17.79 10.23 1.11
C LEU A 42 16.32 10.48 1.43
N TYR A 43 15.98 10.80 2.67
CA TYR A 43 14.61 11.17 3.04
C TYR A 43 14.16 12.46 2.34
N SER A 44 15.06 13.42 2.16
CA SER A 44 14.78 14.62 1.36
C SER A 44 14.52 14.28 -0.11
N CYS A 45 15.23 13.30 -0.69
CA CYS A 45 14.91 12.78 -2.03
C CYS A 45 13.52 12.12 -2.11
N ILE A 46 13.05 11.46 -1.04
CA ILE A 46 11.69 10.90 -1.00
C ILE A 46 10.66 12.02 -1.06
N ARG A 47 10.83 13.08 -0.25
CA ARG A 47 9.93 14.23 -0.26
C ARG A 47 9.93 14.95 -1.61
N GLU A 48 11.11 15.15 -2.20
CA GLU A 48 11.25 15.70 -3.55
C GLU A 48 10.49 14.86 -4.59
N ALA A 49 10.67 13.53 -4.56
CA ALA A 49 9.98 12.62 -5.47
C ALA A 49 8.45 12.61 -5.27
N MET A 50 7.98 12.83 -4.05
CA MET A 50 6.55 13.00 -3.74
C MET A 50 6.01 14.31 -4.33
N GLU A 51 6.75 15.41 -4.21
CA GLU A 51 6.33 16.73 -4.69
C GLU A 51 6.28 16.78 -6.23
N SER A 52 7.32 16.26 -6.90
CA SER A 52 7.43 16.29 -8.37
C SER A 52 6.74 15.12 -9.08
N GLY A 53 6.39 14.06 -8.35
CA GLY A 53 5.84 12.82 -8.91
C GLY A 53 4.36 12.93 -9.27
N THR A 54 3.92 12.08 -10.21
CA THR A 54 2.50 11.89 -10.51
C THR A 54 1.76 11.34 -9.29
N PHE A 55 0.44 11.52 -9.20
CA PHE A 55 -0.34 10.98 -8.10
C PHE A 55 -0.21 9.46 -7.91
N ASN A 56 -0.04 8.73 -9.02
CA ASN A 56 0.23 7.30 -8.97
C ASN A 56 1.61 6.98 -8.38
N MET A 57 2.64 7.74 -8.78
CA MET A 57 3.98 7.65 -8.17
C MET A 57 3.94 7.92 -6.67
N ARG A 58 3.16 8.91 -6.21
CA ARG A 58 2.97 9.20 -4.78
C ARG A 58 2.37 8.03 -4.02
N VAL A 59 1.37 7.34 -4.59
CA VAL A 59 0.83 6.10 -4.00
C VAL A 59 1.91 5.02 -3.93
N ASN A 60 2.71 4.83 -4.98
CA ASN A 60 3.83 3.88 -4.96
C ASN A 60 4.87 4.22 -3.88
N ILE A 61 5.15 5.50 -3.67
CA ILE A 61 6.04 5.96 -2.59
C ILE A 61 5.42 5.63 -1.22
N MET A 62 4.11 5.78 -1.00
CA MET A 62 3.48 5.40 0.28
C MET A 62 3.70 3.92 0.62
N TYR A 63 3.53 2.99 -0.33
CA TYR A 63 3.84 1.57 -0.11
C TYR A 63 5.35 1.33 0.10
N PHE A 64 6.20 2.10 -0.58
CA PHE A 64 7.64 2.05 -0.35
C PHE A 64 8.02 2.51 1.07
N LEU A 65 7.38 3.55 1.62
CA LEU A 65 7.62 4.02 2.98
C LEU A 65 7.33 2.94 4.02
N GLU A 66 6.23 2.21 3.87
CA GLU A 66 5.91 1.05 4.71
C GLU A 66 7.02 -0.01 4.61
N THR A 67 7.43 -0.38 3.39
CA THR A 67 8.51 -1.36 3.16
C THR A 67 9.84 -0.90 3.76
N LEU A 68 10.16 0.39 3.68
CA LEU A 68 11.36 0.97 4.28
C LEU A 68 11.31 0.86 5.80
N CYS A 69 10.19 1.21 6.42
CA CYS A 69 10.00 1.07 7.87
C CYS A 69 10.12 -0.40 8.32
N ASP A 70 9.50 -1.34 7.61
CA ASP A 70 9.63 -2.78 7.88
C ASP A 70 11.10 -3.22 7.82
N MET A 71 11.85 -2.76 6.81
CA MET A 71 13.26 -3.10 6.66
C MET A 71 14.13 -2.48 7.75
N CYS A 72 13.86 -1.24 8.15
CA CYS A 72 14.53 -0.61 9.30
C CYS A 72 14.31 -1.44 10.58
N ARG A 73 13.08 -1.88 10.82
CA ARG A 73 12.73 -2.70 11.99
C ARG A 73 13.41 -4.07 11.97
N GLN A 74 13.43 -4.75 10.83
CA GLN A 74 14.11 -6.04 10.66
C GLN A 74 15.62 -5.95 10.91
N ASN A 75 16.23 -4.78 10.65
CA ASN A 75 17.65 -4.52 10.87
C ASN A 75 17.93 -3.86 12.24
N ASN A 76 16.94 -3.75 13.14
CA ASN A 76 17.05 -3.10 14.45
C ASN A 76 17.57 -1.65 14.38
N ILE A 77 17.14 -0.91 13.35
CA ILE A 77 17.49 0.50 13.16
C ILE A 77 16.43 1.37 13.84
N GLU A 78 16.76 1.89 15.02
CA GLU A 78 15.96 2.86 15.77
C GLU A 78 16.33 4.30 15.39
N GLY A 79 15.38 5.23 15.52
CA GLY A 79 15.66 6.68 15.42
C GLY A 79 15.91 7.25 14.01
N SER A 80 15.52 6.53 12.95
CA SER A 80 15.89 6.83 11.56
C SER A 80 14.64 7.18 10.72
N TYR A 81 14.49 6.61 9.52
CA TYR A 81 13.35 6.78 8.63
C TYR A 81 11.99 6.63 9.33
N VAL A 82 11.86 5.69 10.27
CA VAL A 82 10.61 5.46 11.01
C VAL A 82 10.14 6.71 11.74
N GLU A 83 11.02 7.43 12.43
CA GLU A 83 10.66 8.65 13.16
C GLU A 83 10.38 9.82 12.21
N MET A 84 11.18 9.98 11.16
CA MET A 84 10.96 11.02 10.14
C MET A 84 9.60 10.83 9.44
N ILE A 85 9.29 9.58 9.05
CA ILE A 85 8.02 9.22 8.40
C ILE A 85 6.87 9.41 9.38
N GLY A 86 6.99 8.93 10.63
CA GLY A 86 5.95 9.08 11.64
C GLY A 86 5.64 10.55 11.95
N ARG A 87 6.67 11.40 12.05
CA ARG A 87 6.50 12.86 12.24
C ARG A 87 5.78 13.53 11.06
N ASP A 88 6.09 13.11 9.84
CA ASP A 88 5.60 13.78 8.63
C ASP A 88 4.38 13.07 8.01
N ILE A 89 3.85 12.00 8.63
CA ILE A 89 2.85 11.10 8.03
C ILE A 89 1.59 11.84 7.57
N ALA A 90 1.09 12.79 8.36
CA ALA A 90 -0.08 13.59 8.01
C ALA A 90 0.16 14.46 6.77
N LYS A 91 1.36 15.03 6.62
CA LYS A 91 1.76 15.81 5.45
C LYS A 91 1.95 14.92 4.21
N LEU A 92 2.55 13.75 4.39
CA LEU A 92 2.72 12.75 3.32
C LEU A 92 1.36 12.29 2.78
N VAL A 93 0.42 11.99 3.68
CA VAL A 93 -0.97 11.67 3.34
C VAL A 93 -1.63 12.83 2.59
N GLY A 94 -1.48 14.07 3.05
CA GLY A 94 -2.02 15.24 2.35
C GLY A 94 -1.45 15.45 0.94
N SER A 95 -0.20 15.05 0.70
CA SER A 95 0.43 15.10 -0.62
C SER A 95 -0.12 14.02 -1.58
N VAL A 96 -0.42 12.83 -1.07
CA VAL A 96 -0.97 11.72 -1.89
C VAL A 96 -2.47 11.85 -2.08
N VAL A 97 -3.17 12.34 -1.06
CA VAL A 97 -4.62 12.54 -0.99
C VAL A 97 -4.91 14.04 -0.89
N PRO A 98 -4.71 14.82 -1.97
CA PRO A 98 -5.14 16.22 -1.98
C PRO A 98 -6.67 16.33 -1.93
N PRO A 99 -7.24 17.49 -1.55
CA PRO A 99 -8.67 17.70 -1.69
C PRO A 99 -9.11 17.57 -3.16
N GLY A 100 -10.25 16.92 -3.40
CA GLY A 100 -10.85 16.76 -4.73
C GLY A 100 -10.85 15.31 -5.25
N GLN A 101 -11.24 15.14 -6.53
CA GLN A 101 -11.46 13.81 -7.12
C GLN A 101 -10.21 12.92 -7.13
N VAL A 102 -9.04 13.52 -7.36
CA VAL A 102 -7.78 12.77 -7.44
C VAL A 102 -7.40 12.18 -6.07
N GLY A 103 -7.55 12.94 -4.99
CA GLY A 103 -7.29 12.41 -3.66
C GLY A 103 -8.33 11.37 -3.25
N ALA A 104 -9.61 11.61 -3.53
CA ALA A 104 -10.65 10.62 -3.28
C ALA A 104 -10.36 9.27 -3.97
N ALA A 105 -9.80 9.29 -5.18
CA ALA A 105 -9.39 8.09 -5.92
C ALA A 105 -8.15 7.38 -5.33
N ASN A 106 -7.30 8.06 -4.55
CA ASN A 106 -6.14 7.47 -3.85
C ASN A 106 -6.45 7.06 -2.40
N ALA A 107 -7.54 7.59 -1.83
CA ALA A 107 -7.85 7.41 -0.42
C ALA A 107 -7.98 5.93 0.01
N PRO A 108 -8.57 5.00 -0.78
CA PRO A 108 -8.63 3.59 -0.42
C PRO A 108 -7.24 2.94 -0.28
N GLU A 109 -6.32 3.25 -1.19
CA GLU A 109 -4.96 2.69 -1.19
C GLU A 109 -4.17 3.21 0.01
N VAL A 110 -4.23 4.53 0.27
CA VAL A 110 -3.54 5.14 1.41
C VAL A 110 -4.11 4.64 2.74
N ARG A 111 -5.43 4.44 2.83
CA ARG A 111 -6.06 3.87 4.03
C ARG A 111 -5.50 2.48 4.34
N LYS A 112 -5.39 1.60 3.34
CA LYS A 112 -4.81 0.26 3.50
C LYS A 112 -3.37 0.32 4.04
N VAL A 113 -2.56 1.24 3.51
CA VAL A 113 -1.17 1.43 3.99
C VAL A 113 -1.15 1.90 5.44
N LEU A 114 -1.97 2.89 5.81
CA LEU A 114 -2.03 3.40 7.19
C LEU A 114 -2.50 2.33 8.17
N GLU A 115 -3.54 1.55 7.82
CA GLU A 115 -4.02 0.42 8.62
C GLU A 115 -2.93 -0.63 8.81
N SER A 116 -2.18 -0.96 7.75
CA SER A 116 -1.07 -1.92 7.85
C SER A 116 0.07 -1.39 8.71
N MET A 117 0.48 -0.14 8.52
CA MET A 117 1.52 0.51 9.33
C MET A 117 1.14 0.58 10.81
N HIS A 118 -0.12 0.86 11.13
CA HIS A 118 -0.64 0.87 12.50
C HIS A 118 -0.69 -0.54 13.12
N THR A 119 -1.20 -1.52 12.38
CA THR A 119 -1.25 -2.93 12.84
C THR A 119 0.15 -3.47 13.13
N LYS A 120 1.13 -3.09 12.31
CA LYS A 120 2.55 -3.43 12.49
C LYS A 120 3.23 -2.62 13.59
N ARG A 121 2.56 -1.65 14.23
CA ARG A 121 3.11 -0.73 15.23
C ARG A 121 4.29 0.09 14.71
N LEU A 122 4.22 0.52 13.44
CA LEU A 122 5.18 1.44 12.84
C LEU A 122 4.82 2.91 13.09
N LEU A 123 3.55 3.17 13.42
CA LEU A 123 3.03 4.48 13.79
C LEU A 123 2.47 4.41 15.21
N SER A 124 2.56 5.51 15.97
CA SER A 124 1.81 5.66 17.22
C SER A 124 0.31 5.83 16.93
N ASP A 125 -0.53 5.59 17.94
CA ASP A 125 -1.98 5.81 17.84
C ASP A 125 -2.29 7.27 17.46
N GLU A 126 -1.58 8.23 18.06
CA GLU A 126 -1.72 9.66 17.78
C GLU A 126 -1.38 10.00 16.32
N GLN A 127 -0.26 9.46 15.81
CA GLN A 127 0.16 9.66 14.42
C GLN A 127 -0.84 9.05 13.42
N TRP A 128 -1.37 7.87 13.74
CA TRP A 128 -2.39 7.21 12.92
C TRP A 128 -3.70 7.99 12.92
N GLU A 129 -4.16 8.47 14.07
CA GLU A 129 -5.38 9.27 14.18
C GLU A 129 -5.26 10.58 13.40
N GLU A 130 -4.13 11.29 13.54
CA GLU A 130 -3.87 12.53 12.79
C GLU A 130 -3.87 12.28 11.27
N ALA A 131 -3.14 11.25 10.82
CA ALA A 131 -3.08 10.88 9.41
C ALA A 131 -4.45 10.49 8.85
N ASN A 132 -5.22 9.71 9.61
CA ASN A 132 -6.54 9.24 9.21
C ASN A 132 -7.55 10.40 9.16
N ALA A 133 -7.46 11.36 10.09
CA ALA A 133 -8.28 12.57 10.06
C ALA A 133 -8.01 13.41 8.80
N VAL A 134 -6.75 13.59 8.40
CA VAL A 134 -6.38 14.27 7.15
C VAL A 134 -6.91 13.53 5.94
N LEU A 135 -6.74 12.19 5.90
CA LEU A 135 -7.23 11.34 4.80
C LEU A 135 -8.74 11.49 4.63
N GLN A 136 -9.51 11.38 5.72
CA GLN A 136 -10.97 11.45 5.68
C GLN A 136 -11.44 12.84 5.26
N LYS A 137 -10.86 13.89 5.84
CA LYS A 137 -11.17 15.29 5.48
C LYS A 137 -10.96 15.54 3.99
N ASN A 138 -9.81 15.14 3.45
CA ASN A 138 -9.47 15.41 2.05
C ASN A 138 -10.29 14.54 1.09
N ALA A 139 -10.59 13.29 1.44
CA ALA A 139 -11.47 12.43 0.66
C ALA A 139 -12.92 12.95 0.63
N ALA A 140 -13.42 13.50 1.74
CA ALA A 140 -14.78 14.05 1.84
C ALA A 140 -14.96 15.41 1.13
N ALA A 141 -13.86 16.11 0.81
CA ALA A 141 -13.89 17.40 0.12
C ALA A 141 -14.48 17.34 -1.31
N GLN A 142 -14.85 16.15 -1.80
CA GLN A 142 -15.45 15.91 -3.11
C GLN A 142 -16.84 16.56 -3.33
N ILE A 143 -17.53 17.03 -2.28
CA ILE A 143 -18.98 17.31 -2.35
C ILE A 143 -19.32 18.79 -2.63
N GLN A 144 -18.38 19.73 -2.61
CA GLN A 144 -18.72 21.16 -2.67
C GLN A 144 -18.58 21.85 -4.04
N ASP A 145 -17.94 21.23 -5.04
CA ASP A 145 -17.79 21.85 -6.37
C ASP A 145 -18.81 21.28 -7.34
N GLY A 146 -20.05 21.73 -7.16
CA GLY A 146 -21.14 21.54 -8.10
C GLY A 146 -21.18 22.67 -9.12
N ASP A 147 -20.18 22.78 -10.00
CA ASP A 147 -20.38 23.35 -11.34
C ASP A 147 -19.21 23.00 -12.28
N SER A 148 -19.51 22.96 -13.58
CA SER A 148 -18.61 22.76 -14.72
C SER A 148 -18.17 21.32 -15.05
N VAL A 149 -18.87 20.79 -16.04
CA VAL A 149 -18.43 19.73 -16.97
C VAL A 149 -17.15 20.19 -17.68
N GLU A 150 -15.99 20.05 -17.06
CA GLU A 150 -14.70 20.00 -17.75
C GLU A 150 -14.16 18.56 -17.71
N LYS A 151 -14.51 17.83 -18.76
CA LYS A 151 -14.00 16.51 -19.06
C LYS A 151 -12.47 16.56 -19.18
N THR A 152 -11.80 15.90 -18.24
CA THR A 152 -10.72 14.95 -18.56
C THR A 152 -9.50 15.56 -19.27
N ALA A 153 -8.76 16.44 -18.59
CA ALA A 153 -7.43 16.87 -19.06
C ALA A 153 -6.33 16.76 -17.98
N VAL A 154 -6.49 15.90 -16.96
CA VAL A 154 -5.48 15.78 -15.89
C VAL A 154 -4.52 14.60 -16.11
N PHE A 155 -4.94 13.54 -16.81
CA PHE A 155 -4.11 12.35 -16.99
C PHE A 155 -4.07 11.91 -18.45
N SER A 156 -2.87 11.58 -18.93
CA SER A 156 -2.71 10.98 -20.25
C SER A 156 -3.39 9.60 -20.27
N ARG A 157 -3.84 9.16 -21.44
CA ARG A 157 -4.40 7.81 -21.61
C ARG A 157 -3.42 6.74 -21.14
N GLU A 158 -2.13 6.94 -21.37
CA GLU A 158 -1.06 6.04 -20.93
C GLU A 158 -0.96 5.96 -19.41
N ASP A 159 -1.08 7.09 -18.71
CA ASP A 159 -1.06 7.11 -17.24
C ASP A 159 -2.30 6.43 -16.64
N ILE A 160 -3.46 6.61 -17.26
CA ILE A 160 -4.69 5.91 -16.86
C ILE A 160 -4.52 4.40 -17.01
N LEU A 161 -4.04 3.94 -18.17
CA LEU A 161 -3.81 2.51 -18.41
C LEU A 161 -2.75 1.92 -17.48
N ARG A 162 -1.67 2.66 -17.23
CA ARG A 162 -0.63 2.26 -16.27
C ARG A 162 -1.22 2.11 -14.87
N ARG A 163 -2.04 3.07 -14.43
CA ARG A 163 -2.71 3.01 -13.14
C ARG A 163 -3.67 1.83 -13.04
N MET A 164 -4.47 1.57 -14.07
CA MET A 164 -5.37 0.42 -14.10
C MET A 164 -4.61 -0.90 -13.95
N GLU A 165 -3.47 -1.04 -14.64
CA GLU A 165 -2.64 -2.23 -14.53
C GLU A 165 -1.98 -2.35 -13.15
N GLU A 166 -1.54 -1.23 -12.57
CA GLU A 166 -1.01 -1.21 -11.21
C GLU A 166 -2.06 -1.60 -10.18
N ASP A 167 -3.28 -1.06 -10.26
CA ASP A 167 -4.39 -1.40 -9.37
C ASP A 167 -4.80 -2.86 -9.54
N ARG A 168 -4.82 -3.37 -10.78
CA ARG A 168 -5.03 -4.79 -11.06
C ARG A 168 -3.99 -5.66 -10.35
N GLU A 169 -2.72 -5.27 -10.41
CA GLU A 169 -1.66 -6.05 -9.80
C GLU A 169 -1.66 -5.97 -8.27
N ARG A 170 -2.08 -4.85 -7.68
CA ARG A 170 -2.36 -4.76 -6.23
C ARG A 170 -3.46 -5.72 -5.81
N HIS A 171 -4.58 -5.75 -6.52
CA HIS A 171 -5.70 -6.61 -6.19
C HIS A 171 -5.37 -8.09 -6.36
N LYS A 172 -4.62 -8.43 -7.41
CA LYS A 172 -4.12 -9.79 -7.62
C LYS A 172 -3.28 -10.26 -6.43
N ARG A 173 -2.30 -9.47 -6.00
CA ARG A 173 -1.45 -9.76 -4.84
C ARG A 173 -2.23 -9.94 -3.55
N LEU A 174 -3.21 -9.06 -3.28
CA LEU A 174 -4.06 -9.18 -2.10
C LEU A 174 -4.79 -10.53 -2.06
N ARG A 175 -5.21 -11.04 -3.22
CA ARG A 175 -5.87 -12.35 -3.32
C ARG A 175 -4.90 -13.53 -3.27
N GLU A 176 -3.64 -13.34 -3.66
CA GLU A 176 -2.60 -14.38 -3.57
C GLU A 176 -2.29 -14.76 -2.13
N THR A 177 -2.42 -13.84 -1.17
CA THR A 177 -2.20 -14.11 0.26
C THR A 177 -3.48 -14.31 1.06
N PHE A 178 -4.66 -14.06 0.48
CA PHE A 178 -5.95 -14.10 1.21
C PHE A 178 -6.28 -15.48 1.79
N TRP A 179 -5.83 -16.55 1.14
CA TRP A 179 -6.08 -17.93 1.59
C TRP A 179 -4.99 -18.48 2.52
N ALA A 180 -3.90 -17.72 2.73
CA ALA A 180 -2.81 -18.16 3.59
C ALA A 180 -3.21 -18.06 5.06
N VAL A 181 -2.86 -19.08 5.84
CA VAL A 181 -3.07 -19.12 7.29
C VAL A 181 -1.71 -19.30 7.96
N ASP A 182 -1.41 -18.49 8.97
CA ASP A 182 -0.08 -18.46 9.60
C ASP A 182 0.15 -19.64 10.56
N SER A 183 -0.93 -20.21 11.14
CA SER A 183 -0.84 -21.40 11.99
C SER A 183 -2.08 -22.31 11.93
N PRO A 184 -1.93 -23.63 12.21
CA PRO A 184 -3.07 -24.55 12.24
C PRO A 184 -4.16 -24.20 13.28
N GLU A 185 -3.80 -23.59 14.40
CA GLU A 185 -4.76 -23.17 15.43
C GLU A 185 -5.65 -22.02 14.94
N GLU A 186 -5.06 -21.09 14.18
CA GLU A 186 -5.81 -19.99 13.55
C GLU A 186 -6.72 -20.49 12.43
N GLU A 187 -6.34 -21.54 11.71
CA GLU A 187 -7.16 -22.13 10.64
C GLU A 187 -8.54 -22.54 11.17
N TRP A 188 -8.57 -23.23 12.30
CA TRP A 188 -9.81 -23.65 12.94
C TRP A 188 -10.68 -22.44 13.32
N GLN A 189 -10.11 -21.44 13.98
CA GLN A 189 -10.85 -20.27 14.44
C GLN A 189 -11.40 -19.44 13.28
N GLN A 190 -10.60 -19.22 12.24
CA GLN A 190 -11.01 -18.49 11.03
C GLN A 190 -12.12 -19.25 10.29
N THR A 191 -11.98 -20.57 10.13
CA THR A 191 -12.99 -21.40 9.47
C THR A 191 -14.29 -21.39 10.27
N TRP A 192 -14.23 -21.58 11.59
CA TRP A 192 -15.41 -21.56 12.46
C TRP A 192 -16.15 -20.22 12.43
N ALA A 193 -15.41 -19.10 12.44
CA ALA A 193 -15.99 -17.76 12.39
C ALA A 193 -16.59 -17.38 11.02
N SER A 194 -16.07 -17.96 9.94
CA SER A 194 -16.46 -17.64 8.55
C SER A 194 -17.42 -18.63 7.90
N LEU A 195 -17.66 -19.78 8.54
CA LEU A 195 -18.51 -20.85 8.03
C LEU A 195 -19.96 -20.34 7.81
N PRO A 196 -20.45 -20.29 6.57
CA PRO A 196 -21.84 -19.97 6.29
C PRO A 196 -22.74 -21.18 6.61
N ALA A 197 -24.03 -20.93 6.75
CA ALA A 197 -25.02 -22.00 6.84
C ALA A 197 -25.03 -22.84 5.54
N LEU A 198 -25.30 -24.13 5.69
CA LEU A 198 -25.43 -25.07 4.57
C LEU A 198 -26.50 -24.57 3.58
N ASN A 199 -26.15 -24.51 2.30
CA ASN A 199 -27.06 -24.06 1.24
C ASN A 199 -27.32 -25.16 0.19
N ASP A 200 -28.19 -24.86 -0.77
CA ASP A 200 -28.57 -25.80 -1.83
C ASP A 200 -27.39 -26.24 -2.71
N HIS A 201 -26.42 -25.35 -2.96
CA HIS A 201 -25.23 -25.67 -3.74
C HIS A 201 -24.32 -26.66 -2.99
N ASP A 202 -24.21 -26.54 -1.66
CA ASP A 202 -23.48 -27.50 -0.84
C ASP A 202 -24.15 -28.89 -0.87
N LEU A 203 -25.49 -28.94 -0.78
CA LEU A 203 -26.26 -30.17 -0.87
C LEU A 203 -26.12 -30.86 -2.24
N GLU A 204 -26.07 -30.07 -3.31
CA GLU A 204 -25.83 -30.56 -4.67
C GLU A 204 -24.43 -31.19 -4.78
N LYS A 205 -23.39 -30.50 -4.29
CA LYS A 205 -22.02 -31.06 -4.25
C LYS A 205 -21.94 -32.37 -3.48
N ILE A 206 -22.58 -32.45 -2.30
CA ILE A 206 -22.60 -33.67 -1.49
C ILE A 206 -23.25 -34.83 -2.27
N ARG A 207 -24.37 -34.56 -2.96
CA ARG A 207 -25.07 -35.57 -3.78
C ARG A 207 -24.20 -36.04 -4.95
N ASP A 208 -23.52 -35.12 -5.63
CA ASP A 208 -22.64 -35.43 -6.75
C ASP A 208 -21.45 -36.29 -6.33
N GLU A 209 -20.79 -35.95 -5.23
CA GLU A 209 -19.70 -36.74 -4.67
C GLU A 209 -20.17 -38.15 -4.26
N TYR A 210 -21.36 -38.26 -3.66
CA TYR A 210 -21.96 -39.55 -3.32
C TYR A 210 -22.25 -40.41 -4.57
N ALA A 211 -22.76 -39.80 -5.64
CA ALA A 211 -23.00 -40.49 -6.90
C ALA A 211 -21.70 -41.01 -7.53
N LYS A 212 -20.62 -40.20 -7.53
CA LYS A 212 -19.29 -40.63 -7.99
C LYS A 212 -18.78 -41.82 -7.18
N TYR A 213 -18.84 -41.75 -5.84
CA TYR A 213 -18.43 -42.84 -4.97
C TYR A 213 -19.18 -44.14 -5.30
N LYS A 214 -20.50 -44.07 -5.47
CA LYS A 214 -21.32 -45.23 -5.80
C LYS A 214 -20.95 -45.85 -7.16
N SER A 215 -20.59 -45.02 -8.15
CA SER A 215 -20.16 -45.51 -9.46
C SER A 215 -18.79 -46.21 -9.44
N CYS A 216 -17.89 -45.85 -8.52
CA CYS A 216 -16.57 -46.48 -8.37
C CYS A 216 -16.59 -47.79 -7.57
N THR A 217 -17.67 -48.04 -6.83
CA THR A 217 -17.81 -49.19 -5.91
C THR A 217 -18.74 -50.28 -6.45
N GLN A 218 -19.34 -50.06 -7.62
CA GLN A 218 -20.08 -51.05 -8.41
C GLN A 218 -19.22 -51.60 -9.53
#